data_AF-A0A1F4Y1K4-F1
#
_entry.id   AF-A0A1F4Y1K4-F1
#
_cell.length_a   1.000
_cell.length_b   1.000
_cell.length_c   1.000
_cell.angle_alpha   90.00
_cell.angle_beta   90.00
_cell.angle_gamma   90.00
#
_symmetry.space_group_name_H-M   'P 1'
#
loop_
_entity.id
_entity.type
_entity.pdbx_description
1 polymer ?
#
loop_
_entity_poly.entity_id
_entity_poly.type
_entity_poly.pdbx_seq_one_letter_code
_entity_poly.pdbx_strand_id
1 'polypeptide(L)'
;MKINTRGFTLIELLVVISIIGVLASIVLTSLTSARAKSRDAVRVETLRQIKIALELYYDANNRYPASVVGELLSGVIGLAPTYIGVLPVDPKNVAPYQYYYYSVSPYQTYGLLGGSESTGTYCLFHKEGAPPGWLPYPPC
;
A
#
# COMPACT_ATOMS: atom_id res chain seq x y z
N MET A 1 -54.10 27.03 25.79
CA MET A 1 -53.25 25.97 25.21
C MET A 1 -52.24 25.55 26.28
N LYS A 2 -52.43 24.40 26.95
CA LYS A 2 -51.56 23.94 28.03
C LYS A 2 -50.31 23.30 27.41
N ILE A 3 -49.17 23.97 27.49
CA ILE A 3 -47.87 23.42 27.08
C ILE A 3 -47.40 22.51 28.23
N ASN A 4 -47.42 21.19 28.01
CA ASN A 4 -46.94 20.21 28.99
C ASN A 4 -45.41 20.08 28.84
N THR A 5 -44.65 20.86 29.63
CA THR A 5 -43.19 20.82 29.62
C THR A 5 -42.70 19.59 30.40
N ARG A 6 -42.48 18.47 29.70
CA ARG A 6 -41.73 17.34 30.26
C ARG A 6 -40.24 17.65 30.18
N GLY A 7 -39.58 17.78 31.33
CA GLY A 7 -38.13 17.94 31.42
C GLY A 7 -37.43 16.59 31.29
N PHE A 8 -36.26 16.58 30.65
CA PHE A 8 -35.36 15.42 30.67
C PHE A 8 -34.76 15.24 32.07
N THR A 9 -34.67 13.99 32.53
CA THR A 9 -33.93 13.66 33.74
C THR A 9 -32.43 13.60 33.45
N LEU A 10 -31.60 13.91 34.45
CA LEU A 10 -30.14 13.81 34.33
C LEU A 10 -29.69 12.39 33.97
N ILE A 11 -30.41 11.37 34.45
CA ILE A 11 -30.10 9.96 34.15
C ILE A 11 -30.40 9.60 32.70
N GLU A 12 -31.48 10.12 32.11
CA GLU A 12 -31.79 9.91 30.69
C GLU A 12 -30.69 10.51 29.80
N LEU A 13 -30.22 11.71 30.11
CA LEU A 13 -29.13 12.34 29.35
C LEU A 13 -27.81 11.56 29.52
N LEU A 14 -27.52 11.09 30.73
CA LEU A 14 -26.30 10.33 31.02
C LEU A 14 -26.25 8.99 30.28
N VAL A 15 -27.37 8.28 30.17
CA VAL A 15 -27.46 7.02 29.43
C VAL A 15 -27.27 7.25 27.92
N VAL A 16 -27.77 8.36 27.37
CA VAL A 16 -27.62 8.65 25.94
C VAL A 16 -26.16 8.91 25.57
N ILE A 17 -25.46 9.76 26.33
CA ILE A 17 -24.04 10.05 26.04
C ILE A 17 -23.16 8.81 26.24
N SER A 18 -23.51 7.93 27.17
CA SER A 18 -22.75 6.69 27.37
C SER A 18 -22.91 5.73 26.19
N ILE A 19 -24.13 5.58 25.65
CA ILE A 19 -24.38 4.77 24.45
C ILE A 19 -23.65 5.36 23.23
N ILE A 20 -23.74 6.68 23.01
CA ILE A 20 -23.03 7.36 21.92
C ILE A 20 -21.51 7.16 22.05
N GLY A 21 -20.96 7.28 23.26
CA GLY A 21 -19.53 7.06 23.52
C GLY A 21 -19.07 5.65 23.16
N VAL A 22 -19.84 4.63 23.55
CA VAL A 22 -19.54 3.23 23.20
C VAL A 22 -19.58 3.03 21.69
N LEU A 23 -20.64 3.47 21.01
CA LEU A 23 -20.77 3.32 19.55
C LEU A 23 -19.67 4.07 18.80
N ALA A 24 -19.33 5.30 19.22
CA ALA A 24 -18.29 6.10 18.61
C ALA A 24 -16.90 5.44 18.73
N SER A 25 -16.59 4.80 19.87
CA SER A 25 -15.31 4.11 20.06
C SER A 25 -15.11 2.92 19.10
N ILE A 26 -16.18 2.16 18.84
CA ILE A 26 -16.16 1.02 17.91
C ILE A 26 -15.97 1.52 16.47
N VAL A 27 -16.68 2.59 16.09
CA VAL A 27 -16.57 3.19 14.75
C VAL A 27 -15.14 3.71 14.50
N LEU A 28 -14.52 4.37 15.48
CA LEU A 28 -13.18 4.93 15.32
C LEU A 28 -12.11 3.87 15.03
N THR A 29 -12.14 2.73 15.74
CA THR A 29 -11.17 1.64 15.52
C THR A 29 -11.39 0.93 14.18
N SER A 30 -12.63 0.85 13.71
CA SER A 30 -12.94 0.30 12.39
C SER A 30 -12.43 1.19 11.26
N LEU A 31 -12.50 2.52 11.42
CA LEU A 31 -12.12 3.49 10.40
C LEU A 31 -10.60 3.54 10.15
N THR A 32 -9.78 3.41 11.19
CA THR A 32 -8.31 3.38 11.04
C THR A 32 -7.87 2.16 10.21
N SER A 33 -8.47 1.00 10.49
CA SER A 33 -8.24 -0.25 9.76
C SER A 33 -8.70 -0.16 8.30
N ALA A 34 -9.88 0.43 8.06
CA ALA A 34 -10.41 0.62 6.70
C ALA A 34 -9.50 1.54 5.85
N ARG A 35 -9.00 2.62 6.44
CA ARG A 35 -8.06 3.54 5.77
C ARG A 35 -6.73 2.86 5.42
N ALA A 36 -6.21 1.99 6.30
CA ALA A 36 -5.01 1.22 6.00
C ALA A 36 -5.22 0.28 4.80
N LYS A 37 -6.31 -0.49 4.78
CA LYS A 37 -6.66 -1.37 3.66
C LYS A 37 -6.86 -0.60 2.34
N SER A 38 -7.46 0.58 2.39
CA SER A 38 -7.63 1.43 1.20
C SER A 38 -6.28 1.87 0.63
N ARG A 39 -5.30 2.24 1.48
CA ARG A 39 -3.94 2.55 1.01
C ARG A 39 -3.23 1.32 0.47
N ASP A 40 -3.38 0.17 1.11
CA ASP A 40 -2.81 -1.09 0.60
C ASP A 40 -3.35 -1.43 -0.80
N ALA A 41 -4.65 -1.22 -1.05
CA ALA A 41 -5.23 -1.39 -2.39
C ALA A 41 -4.61 -0.45 -3.43
N VAL A 42 -4.36 0.82 -3.07
CA VAL A 42 -3.65 1.78 -3.93
C VAL A 42 -2.21 1.32 -4.20
N ARG A 43 -1.51 0.80 -3.19
CA ARG A 43 -0.15 0.27 -3.36
C ARG A 43 -0.10 -0.92 -4.31
N VAL A 44 -1.00 -1.87 -4.14
CA VAL A 44 -1.08 -3.04 -5.03
C VAL A 44 -1.32 -2.60 -6.47
N GLU A 45 -2.22 -1.65 -6.70
CA GLU A 45 -2.46 -1.12 -8.04
C GLU A 45 -1.27 -0.36 -8.62
N THR A 46 -0.59 0.41 -7.77
CA THR A 46 0.65 1.09 -8.14
C THR A 46 1.74 0.11 -8.57
N LEU A 47 1.91 -0.99 -7.83
CA LEU A 47 2.85 -2.05 -8.19
C LEU A 47 2.49 -2.71 -9.53
N ARG A 48 1.19 -2.87 -9.85
CA ARG A 48 0.75 -3.36 -11.17
C ARG A 48 1.15 -2.40 -12.29
N GLN A 49 1.00 -1.09 -12.09
CA GLN A 49 1.42 -0.09 -13.07
C GLN A 49 2.94 -0.15 -13.32
N ILE A 50 3.73 -0.28 -12.26
CA ILE A 50 5.19 -0.43 -12.36
C ILE A 50 5.55 -1.73 -13.08
N LYS A 51 4.87 -2.84 -12.78
CA LYS A 51 5.03 -4.11 -13.49
C LYS A 51 4.83 -3.93 -15.00
N ILE A 52 3.76 -3.26 -15.43
CA ILE A 52 3.51 -3.02 -16.87
C ILE A 52 4.68 -2.25 -17.49
N ALA A 53 5.17 -1.20 -16.84
CA ALA A 53 6.32 -0.45 -17.31
C ALA A 53 7.61 -1.29 -17.41
N LEU A 54 7.82 -2.22 -16.48
CA LEU A 54 8.96 -3.14 -16.51
C LEU A 54 8.87 -4.14 -17.66
N GLU A 55 7.68 -4.68 -17.94
CA GLU A 55 7.50 -5.58 -19.09
C GLU A 55 7.70 -4.80 -20.41
N LEU A 56 7.22 -3.55 -20.52
CA LEU A 56 7.51 -2.69 -21.69
C LEU A 56 9.00 -2.40 -21.86
N TYR A 57 9.72 -2.16 -20.75
CA TYR A 57 11.18 -2.01 -20.79
C TYR A 57 11.85 -3.30 -21.28
N TYR A 58 11.38 -4.46 -20.81
CA TYR A 58 11.90 -5.75 -21.23
C TYR A 58 11.71 -5.97 -22.73
N ASP A 59 10.53 -5.69 -23.27
CA ASP A 59 10.23 -5.85 -24.70
C ASP A 59 11.15 -5.00 -25.58
N ALA A 60 11.56 -3.81 -25.11
CA ALA A 60 12.46 -2.93 -25.84
C ALA A 60 13.95 -3.29 -25.69
N ASN A 61 14.36 -3.86 -24.55
CA ASN A 61 15.77 -4.03 -24.20
C ASN A 61 16.23 -5.49 -24.07
N ASN A 62 15.31 -6.46 -24.14
CA ASN A 62 15.51 -7.88 -23.84
C ASN A 62 16.11 -8.19 -22.46
N ARG A 63 15.92 -7.27 -21.52
CA ARG A 63 16.39 -7.34 -20.13
C ARG A 63 15.60 -6.36 -19.29
N TYR A 64 15.50 -6.62 -17.99
CA TYR A 64 15.00 -5.65 -17.03
C TYR A 64 16.06 -4.60 -16.66
N PRO A 65 15.65 -3.44 -16.12
CA PRO A 65 16.58 -2.43 -15.61
C PRO A 65 17.57 -3.03 -14.61
N ALA A 66 18.84 -2.67 -14.74
CA ALA A 66 19.82 -3.01 -13.71
C ALA A 66 19.56 -2.15 -12.46
N SER A 67 19.69 -2.76 -11.30
CA SER A 67 19.57 -2.11 -10.00
C SER A 67 20.64 -2.67 -9.08
N VAL A 68 21.12 -1.85 -8.14
CA VAL A 68 21.77 -2.43 -6.96
C VAL A 68 20.66 -3.11 -6.15
N VAL A 69 20.96 -4.29 -5.60
CA VAL A 69 19.95 -5.15 -4.97
C VAL A 69 19.24 -4.39 -3.84
N GLY A 70 17.92 -4.21 -3.96
CA GLY A 70 17.09 -3.58 -2.94
C GLY A 70 17.12 -2.07 -2.90
N GLU A 71 17.38 -1.43 -4.04
CA GLU A 71 17.23 0.01 -4.16
C GLU A 71 15.77 0.44 -4.15
N LEU A 72 15.55 1.67 -3.70
CA LEU A 72 14.28 2.36 -3.90
C LEU A 72 13.96 2.41 -5.39
N LEU A 73 12.69 2.28 -5.74
CA LEU A 73 12.23 2.39 -7.13
C LEU A 73 12.73 3.67 -7.82
N SER A 74 12.90 4.77 -7.07
CA SER A 74 13.47 6.03 -7.54
C SER A 74 14.90 5.94 -8.06
N GLY A 75 15.65 4.91 -7.66
CA GLY A 75 17.01 4.63 -8.14
C GLY A 75 17.05 3.87 -9.47
N VAL A 76 15.91 3.35 -9.96
CA VAL A 76 15.87 2.56 -11.19
C VAL A 76 16.02 3.47 -12.41
N ILE A 77 17.19 3.40 -13.04
CA ILE A 77 17.53 4.23 -14.20
C ILE A 77 16.85 3.67 -15.46
N GLY A 78 16.26 4.57 -16.26
CA GLY A 78 15.72 4.25 -17.57
C GLY A 78 14.27 3.77 -17.61
N LEU A 79 13.62 3.57 -16.45
CA LEU A 79 12.20 3.21 -16.39
C LEU A 79 11.28 4.42 -16.62
N ALA A 80 11.56 5.53 -15.92
CA ALA A 80 10.92 6.83 -16.14
C ALA A 80 11.88 7.80 -16.85
N PRO A 81 11.38 8.74 -17.67
CA PRO A 81 9.97 8.98 -18.00
C PRO A 81 9.44 8.10 -19.15
N THR A 82 10.28 7.25 -19.75
CA THR A 82 10.00 6.58 -21.03
C THR A 82 8.92 5.52 -20.97
N TYR A 83 8.96 4.63 -19.97
CA TYR A 83 8.01 3.50 -19.83
C TYR A 83 6.97 3.76 -18.74
N ILE A 84 7.22 4.74 -17.87
CA ILE A 84 6.27 5.29 -16.92
C ILE A 84 6.53 6.79 -16.77
N GLY A 85 5.49 7.63 -16.88
CA GLY A 85 5.69 9.08 -16.96
C GLY A 85 6.33 9.69 -15.71
N VAL A 86 5.94 9.23 -14.53
CA VAL A 86 6.53 9.61 -13.23
C VAL A 86 6.54 8.37 -12.34
N LEU A 87 7.64 8.17 -11.61
CA LEU A 87 7.72 7.07 -10.65
C LEU A 87 6.71 7.28 -9.51
N PRO A 88 5.81 6.31 -9.26
CA PRO A 88 4.85 6.44 -8.20
C PRO A 88 5.50 6.52 -6.83
N VAL A 89 4.89 7.32 -5.97
CA VAL A 89 5.30 7.49 -4.57
C VAL A 89 4.25 6.84 -3.68
N ASP A 90 4.69 6.18 -2.61
CA ASP A 90 3.78 5.61 -1.61
C ASP A 90 2.85 6.68 -1.01
N PRO A 91 1.56 6.40 -0.74
CA PRO A 91 0.63 7.38 -0.17
C PRO A 91 1.06 8.00 1.17
N LYS A 92 1.89 7.31 1.97
CA LYS A 92 2.48 7.89 3.19
C LYS A 92 3.87 8.51 2.94
N ASN A 93 4.56 8.08 1.87
CA ASN A 93 5.90 8.52 1.50
C ASN A 93 6.91 8.53 2.67
N VAL A 94 6.81 7.53 3.55
CA VAL A 94 7.73 7.35 4.68
C VAL A 94 8.18 5.89 4.70
N ALA A 95 9.45 5.67 5.04
CA ALA A 95 9.93 4.33 5.37
C ALA A 95 9.08 3.74 6.50
N PRO A 96 8.73 2.44 6.48
CA PRO A 96 9.15 1.40 5.53
C PRO A 96 8.26 1.22 4.29
N TYR A 97 7.26 2.08 4.05
CA TYR A 97 6.22 1.84 3.03
C TYR A 97 6.64 2.19 1.60
N GLN A 98 7.93 2.39 1.33
CA GLN A 98 8.42 2.73 0.00
C GLN A 98 8.45 1.52 -0.93
N TYR A 99 8.46 1.77 -2.23
CA TYR A 99 8.59 0.73 -3.24
C TYR A 99 10.07 0.39 -3.45
N TYR A 100 10.39 -0.90 -3.38
CA TYR A 100 11.74 -1.40 -3.62
C TYR A 100 11.76 -2.26 -4.88
N TYR A 101 12.85 -2.16 -5.63
CA TYR A 101 13.07 -2.90 -6.85
C TYR A 101 14.32 -3.78 -6.74
N TYR A 102 14.24 -4.95 -7.34
CA TYR A 102 15.30 -5.94 -7.34
C TYR A 102 15.42 -6.53 -8.74
N SER A 103 16.65 -6.58 -9.25
CA SER A 103 17.01 -7.36 -10.44
C SER A 103 18.38 -7.99 -10.21
N VAL A 104 18.62 -9.16 -10.78
CA VAL A 104 19.92 -9.84 -10.74
C VAL A 104 20.36 -10.19 -12.13
N SER A 105 21.67 -10.11 -12.37
CA SER A 105 22.29 -10.61 -13.59
C SER A 105 21.84 -12.06 -13.86
N PRO A 106 21.40 -12.40 -15.08
CA PRO A 106 21.51 -11.65 -16.34
C PRO A 106 20.38 -10.65 -16.63
N TYR A 107 19.67 -10.17 -15.61
CA TYR A 107 18.54 -9.23 -15.65
C TYR A 107 17.31 -9.76 -16.39
N GLN A 108 17.06 -11.07 -16.24
CA GLN A 108 15.92 -11.75 -16.85
C GLN A 108 14.72 -11.90 -15.91
N THR A 109 14.90 -11.56 -14.63
CA THR A 109 13.86 -11.59 -13.60
C THR A 109 13.91 -10.31 -12.77
N TYR A 110 12.77 -9.93 -12.22
CA TYR A 110 12.67 -8.83 -11.27
C TYR A 110 11.79 -9.18 -10.07
N GLY A 111 11.93 -8.36 -9.03
CA GLY A 111 11.10 -8.32 -7.85
C GLY A 111 10.75 -6.88 -7.50
N LEU A 112 9.51 -6.66 -7.08
CA LEU A 112 8.96 -5.40 -6.63
C LEU A 112 8.33 -5.63 -5.25
N LEU A 113 8.79 -4.88 -4.25
CA LEU A 113 8.21 -4.91 -2.91
C LEU A 113 7.41 -3.63 -2.66
N GLY A 114 6.24 -3.79 -2.04
CA GLY A 114 5.50 -2.69 -1.43
C GLY A 114 5.10 -3.05 -0.01
N GLY A 115 5.24 -2.10 0.92
CA GLY A 115 4.85 -2.30 2.31
C GLY A 115 3.33 -2.38 2.47
N SER A 116 2.82 -3.27 3.31
CA SER A 116 1.41 -3.40 3.64
C SER A 116 1.17 -2.96 5.09
N GLU A 117 0.26 -2.01 5.26
CA GLU A 117 -0.11 -1.51 6.60
C GLU A 117 -1.03 -2.46 7.35
N SER A 118 -1.87 -3.19 6.64
CA SER A 118 -2.80 -4.14 7.25
C SER A 118 -2.09 -5.38 7.81
N THR A 119 -0.98 -5.79 7.22
CA THR A 119 -0.22 -6.99 7.63
C THR A 119 1.10 -6.66 8.34
N GLY A 120 1.58 -5.41 8.27
CA GLY A 120 2.85 -5.00 8.86
C GLY A 120 4.08 -5.65 8.20
N THR A 121 3.91 -6.21 7.00
CA THR A 121 4.98 -6.84 6.20
C THR A 121 4.98 -6.26 4.79
N TYR A 122 5.90 -6.70 3.94
CA TYR A 122 5.89 -6.39 2.51
C TYR A 122 5.11 -7.45 1.75
N CYS A 123 4.50 -7.04 0.63
CA CYS A 123 4.07 -7.98 -0.40
C CYS A 123 5.03 -7.90 -1.58
N LEU A 124 5.17 -9.00 -2.33
CA LEU A 124 6.08 -9.13 -3.46
C LEU A 124 5.31 -9.35 -4.76
N PHE A 125 5.61 -8.55 -5.79
CA PHE A 125 5.38 -8.89 -7.19
C PHE A 125 6.71 -9.32 -7.82
N HIS A 126 6.75 -10.45 -8.52
CA HIS A 126 7.97 -10.89 -9.19
C HIS A 126 7.66 -11.54 -10.54
N LYS A 127 8.68 -11.62 -11.40
CA LYS A 127 8.61 -12.46 -12.61
C LYS A 127 8.71 -13.93 -12.21
N GLU A 128 7.97 -14.80 -12.89
CA GLU A 128 8.12 -16.25 -12.74
C GLU A 128 9.59 -16.65 -12.95
N GLY A 129 10.09 -17.57 -12.11
CA GLY A 129 11.50 -17.98 -12.14
C GLY A 129 12.47 -17.06 -11.38
N ALA A 130 11.98 -16.09 -10.60
CA ALA A 130 12.83 -15.30 -9.69
C ALA A 130 13.59 -16.21 -8.69
N PRO A 131 14.82 -15.85 -8.28
CA PRO A 131 15.61 -16.70 -7.39
C PRO A 131 14.92 -16.93 -6.04
N PRO A 132 15.02 -18.13 -5.44
CA PRO A 132 14.31 -18.47 -4.20
C PRO A 132 14.73 -17.63 -2.98
N GLY A 133 15.87 -16.95 -3.01
CA GLY A 133 16.35 -16.08 -1.92
C GLY A 133 15.54 -14.78 -1.73
N TRP A 134 14.52 -14.52 -2.56
CA TRP A 134 13.75 -13.28 -2.58
C TRP A 134 12.39 -13.45 -1.87
N LEU A 135 12.13 -14.63 -1.32
CA LEU A 135 10.82 -15.09 -0.86
C LEU A 135 10.76 -15.44 0.64
N PRO A 136 10.69 -14.43 1.53
CA PRO A 136 9.91 -14.56 2.75
C PRO A 136 8.57 -13.81 2.67
N TYR A 137 8.31 -13.08 1.58
CA TYR A 137 7.14 -12.19 1.47
C TYR A 137 5.98 -12.86 0.71
N PRO A 138 4.73 -12.70 1.18
CA PRO A 138 3.56 -13.17 0.46
C PRO A 138 3.37 -12.41 -0.87
N PRO A 139 2.70 -13.02 -1.86
CA PRO A 139 2.34 -12.33 -3.09
C PRO A 139 1.40 -11.16 -2.80
N CYS A 140 1.60 -10.06 -3.52
CA CYS A 140 0.56 -9.07 -3.77
C CYS A 140 -0.43 -9.62 -4.83
#